data_AF-A0A9P8F8C1-F1
#
_entry.id   AF-A0A9P8F8C1-F1
#
_cell.length_a   1.000
_cell.length_b   1.000
_cell.length_c   1.000
_cell.angle_alpha   90.00
_cell.angle_beta   90.00
_cell.angle_gamma   90.00
#
_symmetry.space_group_name_H-M   'P 1'
#
loop_
_entity.id
_entity.type
_entity.pdbx_description
1 polymer ?
#
loop_
_entity_poly.entity_id
_entity_poly.type
_entity_poly.pdbx_seq_one_letter_code
_entity_poly.pdbx_strand_id
1 'polypeptide(L)'
;DEYLEAHPERRPVVVIDNFLHKSQEGTVVYDKIAEWAARITTSNIAHVIFLTHDVSFSKSLSKALPDRVFRQISLSDTSLEVAKRFVINHIDFEAEDAEAGIKQLTPSQRRKDLGELDSVLPALGGRLTDLEFLARRIKAGETPRKAVREIVEQSASEILKMFVLGQEDGGRQWTPQQAWLLIKQLAKDQSIRYNEILLSDSYKSGGEKALAALEQAELIAIQSYNGRPYAIKPGRPVYQPAFEKLTEDKVLQSRMDLAVLAEGIKAETQSIDKYEQELHLLGELPRQPAELTSRVNYLLSKIMASQAKVEAYEKQSGELKKILTSEY
;
A
#
# COMPACT_ATOMS: atom_id res chain seq x y z
N ASP A 1 32.78 -22.32 24.05
CA ASP A 1 32.85 -22.34 22.57
C ASP A 1 32.82 -23.75 21.98
N GLU A 2 33.73 -24.67 22.31
CA GLU A 2 33.74 -26.06 21.77
C GLU A 2 32.42 -26.84 21.91
N TYR A 3 31.66 -26.66 23.01
CA TYR A 3 30.41 -27.39 23.24
C TYR A 3 29.29 -27.04 22.24
N LEU A 4 29.17 -25.75 21.85
CA LEU A 4 28.16 -25.29 20.89
C LEU A 4 28.58 -25.56 19.44
N GLU A 5 29.88 -25.72 19.19
CA GLU A 5 30.38 -26.24 17.91
C GLU A 5 30.03 -27.71 17.72
N ALA A 6 30.14 -28.53 18.78
CA ALA A 6 29.79 -29.95 18.77
C ALA A 6 28.27 -30.24 18.85
N HIS A 7 27.46 -29.32 19.37
CA HIS A 7 26.01 -29.47 19.53
C HIS A 7 25.20 -28.35 18.85
N PRO A 8 25.06 -28.36 17.51
CA PRO A 8 24.27 -27.38 16.77
C PRO A 8 22.81 -27.26 17.23
N GLU A 9 22.23 -28.35 17.75
CA GLU A 9 20.86 -28.48 18.24
C GLU A 9 20.58 -27.73 19.55
N ARG A 10 21.63 -27.39 20.32
CA ARG A 10 21.50 -26.64 21.58
C ARG A 10 21.78 -25.15 21.42
N ARG A 11 22.01 -24.68 20.19
CA ARG A 11 22.27 -23.27 19.91
C ARG A 11 20.99 -22.45 20.12
N PRO A 12 21.03 -21.37 20.91
CA PRO A 12 19.89 -20.47 21.05
C PRO A 12 19.47 -19.90 19.69
N VAL A 13 18.17 -19.69 19.55
CA VAL A 13 17.58 -19.02 18.38
C VAL A 13 17.15 -17.62 18.82
N VAL A 14 17.65 -16.61 18.14
CA VAL A 14 17.27 -15.20 18.33
C VAL A 14 16.39 -14.80 17.16
N VAL A 15 15.16 -14.36 17.45
CA VAL A 15 14.25 -13.81 16.43
C VAL A 15 14.21 -12.31 16.59
N ILE A 16 14.59 -11.59 15.53
CA ILE A 16 14.48 -10.14 15.44
C ILE A 16 13.27 -9.85 14.56
N ASP A 17 12.18 -9.48 15.23
CA ASP A 17 10.93 -9.17 14.56
C ASP A 17 10.94 -7.74 13.99
N ASN A 18 10.26 -7.56 12.85
CA ASN A 18 10.06 -6.28 12.19
C ASN A 18 11.36 -5.45 11.97
N PHE A 19 12.44 -6.11 11.53
CA PHE A 19 13.71 -5.47 11.20
C PHE A 19 13.53 -4.44 10.09
N LEU A 20 14.16 -3.26 10.23
CA LEU A 20 14.01 -2.07 9.36
C LEU A 20 12.66 -1.36 9.41
N HIS A 21 11.85 -1.58 10.44
CA HIS A 21 10.65 -0.78 10.66
C HIS A 21 11.01 0.72 10.81
N LYS A 22 10.54 1.57 9.90
CA LYS A 22 10.89 3.01 9.86
C LYS A 22 12.39 3.28 9.72
N SER A 23 13.06 2.55 8.82
CA SER A 23 14.50 2.67 8.50
C SER A 23 15.01 4.10 8.22
N GLN A 24 14.13 5.05 7.94
CA GLN A 24 14.45 6.45 7.70
C GLN A 24 14.88 7.24 8.95
N GLU A 25 14.45 6.83 10.16
CA GLU A 25 14.73 7.57 11.41
C GLU A 25 15.80 6.90 12.30
N GLY A 26 16.20 5.66 11.99
CA GLY A 26 16.97 4.80 12.92
C GLY A 26 18.02 3.90 12.29
N THR A 27 18.63 4.29 11.16
CA THR A 27 19.56 3.45 10.38
C THR A 27 20.75 2.94 11.21
N VAL A 28 21.25 3.75 12.16
CA VAL A 28 22.38 3.39 13.03
C VAL A 28 22.06 2.20 13.94
N VAL A 29 20.82 2.11 14.44
CA VAL A 29 20.40 1.02 15.33
C VAL A 29 20.36 -0.29 14.56
N TYR A 30 19.80 -0.27 13.35
CA TYR A 30 19.73 -1.44 12.48
C TYR A 30 21.11 -1.93 12.03
N ASP A 31 22.03 -1.01 11.73
CA ASP A 31 23.42 -1.34 11.44
C ASP A 31 24.10 -2.02 12.63
N LYS A 32 23.88 -1.55 13.86
CA LYS A 32 24.45 -2.15 15.08
C LYS A 32 23.85 -3.51 15.40
N ILE A 33 22.56 -3.70 15.19
CA ILE A 33 21.89 -5.01 15.32
C ILE A 33 22.45 -6.00 14.29
N ALA A 34 22.66 -5.56 13.05
CA ALA A 34 23.27 -6.37 12.00
C ALA A 34 24.71 -6.75 12.34
N GLU A 35 25.54 -5.81 12.81
CA GLU A 35 26.91 -6.08 13.29
C GLU A 35 26.93 -7.07 14.47
N TRP A 36 25.99 -6.94 15.41
CA TRP A 36 25.86 -7.85 16.56
C TRP A 36 25.48 -9.27 16.12
N ALA A 37 24.47 -9.38 15.26
CA ALA A 37 24.04 -10.66 14.69
C ALA A 37 25.17 -11.32 13.88
N ALA A 38 25.94 -10.52 13.14
CA ALA A 38 27.11 -10.99 12.40
C ALA A 38 28.15 -11.65 13.31
N ARG A 39 28.45 -11.04 14.45
CA ARG A 39 29.42 -11.58 15.42
C ARG A 39 28.95 -12.91 15.99
N ILE A 40 27.71 -12.97 16.48
CA ILE A 40 27.15 -14.16 17.15
C ILE A 40 26.99 -15.34 16.19
N THR A 41 26.63 -15.07 14.94
CA THR A 41 26.50 -16.11 13.91
C THR A 41 27.86 -16.57 13.37
N THR A 42 28.88 -15.72 13.39
CA THR A 42 30.25 -16.09 12.97
C THR A 42 30.98 -16.88 14.04
N SER A 43 30.75 -16.56 15.32
CA SER A 43 31.28 -17.32 16.46
C SER A 43 30.50 -18.60 16.77
N ASN A 44 29.54 -19.01 15.93
CA ASN A 44 28.71 -20.21 16.10
C ASN A 44 27.93 -20.28 17.43
N ILE A 45 27.65 -19.13 18.05
CA ILE A 45 26.99 -19.07 19.37
C ILE A 45 25.46 -19.22 19.23
N ALA A 46 24.83 -18.59 18.23
CA ALA A 46 23.38 -18.60 18.07
C ALA A 46 22.94 -18.60 16.60
N HIS A 47 21.70 -19.05 16.36
CA HIS A 47 21.00 -18.83 15.09
C HIS A 47 20.19 -17.54 15.17
N VAL A 48 20.31 -16.65 14.19
CA VAL A 48 19.57 -15.39 14.14
C VAL A 48 18.60 -15.42 12.96
N ILE A 49 17.32 -15.16 13.23
CA ILE A 49 16.25 -15.06 12.24
C ILE A 49 15.76 -13.62 12.21
N PHE A 50 15.80 -12.99 11.05
CA PHE A 50 15.24 -11.66 10.83
C PHE A 50 13.88 -11.79 10.15
N LEU A 51 12.85 -11.17 10.73
CA LEU A 51 11.56 -10.98 10.09
C LEU A 51 11.50 -9.52 9.62
N THR A 52 11.21 -9.32 8.33
CA THR A 52 11.15 -7.98 7.75
C THR A 52 10.18 -7.95 6.58
N HIS A 53 9.52 -6.81 6.42
CA HIS A 53 8.68 -6.50 5.25
C HIS A 53 9.46 -5.70 4.19
N ASP A 54 10.66 -5.20 4.51
CA ASP A 54 11.44 -4.31 3.64
C ASP A 54 12.49 -5.11 2.85
N VAL A 55 12.37 -5.13 1.52
CA VAL A 55 13.31 -5.82 0.60
C VAL A 55 14.74 -5.26 0.62
N SER A 56 14.96 -4.08 1.20
CA SER A 56 16.27 -3.45 1.33
C SER A 56 17.15 -4.04 2.45
N PHE A 57 16.63 -5.01 3.22
CA PHE A 57 17.36 -5.71 4.29
C PHE A 57 18.71 -6.27 3.85
N SER A 58 18.79 -6.72 2.60
CA SER A 58 20.01 -7.27 2.01
C SER A 58 21.17 -6.28 2.05
N LYS A 59 20.92 -4.97 1.89
CA LYS A 59 21.97 -3.93 1.92
C LYS A 59 22.58 -3.78 3.30
N SER A 60 21.76 -3.67 4.35
CA SER A 60 22.21 -3.54 5.73
C SER A 60 22.90 -4.82 6.22
N LEU A 61 22.34 -5.99 5.91
CA LEU A 61 22.94 -7.26 6.32
C LEU A 61 24.23 -7.57 5.55
N SER A 62 24.31 -7.30 4.24
CA SER A 62 25.53 -7.56 3.45
C SER A 62 26.70 -6.68 3.88
N LYS A 63 26.44 -5.48 4.42
CA LYS A 63 27.48 -4.64 5.02
C LYS A 63 28.11 -5.29 6.26
N ALA A 64 27.30 -5.96 7.08
CA ALA A 64 27.77 -6.65 8.29
C ALA A 64 28.30 -8.07 8.02
N LEU A 65 27.81 -8.73 6.96
CA LEU A 65 28.12 -10.10 6.57
C LEU A 65 28.33 -10.20 5.04
N PRO A 66 29.44 -9.69 4.48
CA PRO A 66 29.67 -9.69 3.04
C PRO A 66 29.95 -11.08 2.47
N ASP A 67 30.55 -11.97 3.26
CA ASP A 67 31.02 -13.29 2.79
C ASP A 67 30.00 -14.43 3.01
N ARG A 68 28.76 -14.11 3.41
CA ARG A 68 27.72 -15.12 3.69
C ARG A 68 26.48 -14.96 2.82
N VAL A 69 26.02 -16.08 2.29
CA VAL A 69 24.73 -16.16 1.58
C VAL A 69 23.60 -16.26 2.61
N PHE A 70 22.68 -15.30 2.58
CA PHE A 70 21.49 -15.32 3.44
C PHE A 70 20.48 -16.35 2.94
N ARG A 71 19.98 -17.20 3.84
CA ARG A 71 18.84 -18.07 3.54
C ARG A 71 17.56 -17.25 3.70
N GLN A 72 16.87 -17.02 2.59
CA GLN A 72 15.62 -16.27 2.56
C GLN A 72 14.44 -17.24 2.46
N ILE A 73 13.45 -17.06 3.33
CA ILE A 73 12.15 -17.72 3.24
C ILE A 73 11.13 -16.60 3.01
N SER A 74 10.56 -16.54 1.81
CA SER A 74 9.49 -15.59 1.51
C SER A 74 8.16 -16.21 1.89
N LEU A 75 7.43 -15.56 2.80
CA LEU A 75 6.06 -15.93 3.14
C LEU A 75 5.11 -15.20 2.18
N SER A 76 4.27 -15.95 1.49
CA SER A 76 3.26 -15.42 0.57
C SER A 76 1.87 -15.82 1.02
N ASP A 77 0.86 -15.13 0.49
CA ASP A 77 -0.54 -15.49 0.69
C ASP A 77 -0.80 -16.95 0.29
N THR A 78 -1.69 -17.60 1.02
CA THR A 78 -2.06 -18.99 0.76
C THR A 78 -2.92 -19.11 -0.50
N SER A 79 -2.84 -20.26 -1.18
CA SER A 79 -3.76 -20.54 -2.29
C SER A 79 -5.21 -20.64 -1.79
N LEU A 80 -6.18 -20.35 -2.65
CA LEU A 80 -7.61 -20.40 -2.32
C LEU A 80 -8.04 -21.76 -1.75
N GLU A 81 -7.47 -22.86 -2.25
CA GLU A 81 -7.78 -24.20 -1.74
C GLU A 81 -7.29 -24.40 -0.30
N VAL A 82 -6.07 -23.93 -0.01
CA VAL A 82 -5.48 -24.03 1.33
C VAL A 82 -6.20 -23.08 2.30
N ALA A 83 -6.54 -21.88 1.85
CA ALA A 83 -7.35 -20.92 2.59
C ALA A 83 -8.71 -21.52 2.99
N LYS A 84 -9.40 -22.19 2.06
CA LYS A 84 -10.66 -22.87 2.33
C LYS A 84 -10.51 -23.96 3.39
N ARG A 85 -9.51 -24.84 3.24
CA ARG A 85 -9.24 -25.90 4.22
C ARG A 85 -8.87 -25.32 5.58
N PHE A 86 -8.10 -24.24 5.60
CA PHE A 86 -7.73 -23.55 6.83
C PHE A 86 -8.96 -23.02 7.55
N VAL A 87 -9.86 -22.31 6.86
CA VAL A 87 -11.10 -21.78 7.47
C VAL A 87 -11.99 -22.91 7.99
N ILE A 88 -12.19 -23.98 7.21
CA ILE A 88 -12.99 -25.15 7.64
C ILE A 88 -12.37 -25.80 8.87
N ASN A 89 -11.07 -26.10 8.84
CA ASN A 89 -10.38 -26.71 9.96
C ASN A 89 -10.40 -25.79 11.19
N HIS A 90 -10.26 -24.47 11.05
CA HIS A 90 -10.29 -23.55 12.19
C HIS A 90 -11.68 -23.46 12.83
N ILE A 91 -12.75 -23.57 12.03
CA ILE A 91 -14.13 -23.67 12.55
C ILE A 91 -14.32 -24.99 13.32
N ASP A 92 -13.73 -26.09 12.86
CA ASP A 92 -13.87 -27.42 13.46
C ASP A 92 -12.94 -27.63 14.68
N PHE A 93 -11.72 -27.12 14.64
CA PHE A 93 -10.66 -27.37 15.63
C PHE A 93 -10.96 -26.73 16.99
N GLU A 94 -11.60 -25.56 17.01
CA GLU A 94 -12.03 -24.92 18.26
C GLU A 94 -13.44 -25.33 18.73
N ALA A 95 -14.04 -26.35 18.11
CA ALA A 95 -15.31 -26.94 18.57
C ALA A 95 -15.08 -28.16 19.49
N GLU A 96 -13.85 -28.64 19.61
CA GLU A 96 -13.48 -29.76 20.50
C GLU A 96 -13.41 -29.37 21.99
N ASP A 97 -13.47 -28.07 22.33
CA ASP A 97 -13.51 -27.58 23.72
C ASP A 97 -14.93 -27.58 24.34
N ALA A 98 -15.94 -28.12 23.66
CA ALA A 98 -17.30 -28.29 24.19
C ALA A 98 -17.54 -29.76 24.57
N GLU A 99 -17.54 -30.05 25.87
CA GLU A 99 -17.71 -31.39 26.45
C GLU A 99 -18.96 -32.17 25.96
N ALA A 100 -18.77 -33.49 25.91
CA ALA A 100 -19.74 -34.59 26.06
C ALA A 100 -20.60 -35.07 24.86
N GLY A 101 -20.21 -36.24 24.32
CA GLY A 101 -21.02 -37.45 24.52
C GLY A 101 -22.09 -37.84 23.48
N ILE A 102 -22.25 -37.13 22.36
CA ILE A 102 -23.16 -37.55 21.28
C ILE A 102 -22.46 -37.30 19.95
N LYS A 103 -22.40 -38.30 19.05
CA LYS A 103 -21.97 -38.13 17.65
C LYS A 103 -22.97 -37.23 16.89
N GLN A 104 -22.92 -35.93 17.16
CA GLN A 104 -23.59 -34.93 16.35
C GLN A 104 -22.72 -34.65 15.12
N LEU A 105 -23.35 -34.54 13.94
CA LEU A 105 -22.68 -34.00 12.74
C LEU A 105 -21.96 -32.69 13.13
N THR A 106 -20.74 -32.48 12.64
CA THR A 106 -20.01 -31.24 12.96
C THR A 106 -20.85 -30.01 12.55
N PRO A 107 -20.77 -28.88 13.26
CA PRO A 107 -21.48 -27.65 12.88
C PRO A 107 -21.23 -27.26 11.41
N SER A 108 -20.04 -27.58 10.89
CA SER A 108 -19.61 -27.41 9.51
C SER A 108 -20.33 -28.34 8.51
N GLN A 109 -20.65 -29.58 8.89
CA GLN A 109 -21.45 -30.49 8.05
C GLN A 109 -22.93 -30.11 7.98
N ARG A 110 -23.42 -29.26 8.89
CA ARG A 110 -24.83 -28.81 8.94
C ARG A 110 -25.08 -27.46 8.26
N ARG A 111 -24.05 -26.69 7.92
CA ARG A 111 -24.20 -25.36 7.31
C ARG A 111 -24.15 -25.43 5.78
N LYS A 112 -25.30 -25.21 5.13
CA LYS A 112 -25.39 -24.97 3.67
C LYS A 112 -24.53 -23.77 3.24
N ASP A 113 -24.30 -22.84 4.16
CA ASP A 113 -23.58 -21.58 3.95
C ASP A 113 -22.09 -21.78 3.60
N LEU A 114 -21.47 -22.91 3.93
CA LEU A 114 -20.08 -23.20 3.57
C LEU A 114 -19.89 -23.43 2.06
N GLY A 115 -20.97 -23.68 1.31
CA GLY A 115 -20.94 -23.64 -0.16
C GLY A 115 -20.70 -22.23 -0.72
N GLU A 116 -21.06 -21.18 0.03
CA GLU A 116 -20.79 -19.80 -0.36
C GLU A 116 -19.32 -19.43 -0.20
N LEU A 117 -18.56 -20.19 0.59
CA LEU A 117 -17.15 -19.90 0.91
C LEU A 117 -16.30 -19.81 -0.36
N ASP A 118 -16.57 -20.65 -1.36
CA ASP A 118 -15.88 -20.63 -2.66
C ASP A 118 -16.10 -19.32 -3.43
N SER A 119 -17.25 -18.67 -3.24
CA SER A 119 -17.59 -17.42 -3.91
C SER A 119 -17.02 -16.18 -3.22
N VAL A 120 -16.79 -16.25 -1.89
CA VAL A 120 -16.38 -15.07 -1.09
C VAL A 120 -14.89 -15.05 -0.74
N LEU A 121 -14.24 -16.22 -0.71
CA LEU A 121 -12.79 -16.33 -0.46
C LEU A 121 -11.94 -15.55 -1.46
N PRO A 122 -12.24 -15.52 -2.78
CA PRO A 122 -11.45 -14.74 -3.73
C PRO A 122 -11.37 -13.25 -3.39
N ALA A 123 -12.39 -12.69 -2.74
CA ALA A 123 -12.40 -11.27 -2.35
C ALA A 123 -11.51 -11.00 -1.12
N LEU A 124 -11.37 -11.96 -0.21
CA LEU A 124 -10.52 -11.83 0.98
C LEU A 124 -9.06 -12.16 0.67
N GLY A 125 -8.82 -13.12 -0.22
CA GLY A 125 -7.52 -13.68 -0.55
C GLY A 125 -7.02 -14.71 0.45
N GLY A 126 -5.70 -14.89 0.50
CA GLY A 126 -5.04 -15.98 1.22
C GLY A 126 -4.29 -15.57 2.50
N ARG A 127 -4.46 -14.34 2.97
CA ARG A 127 -3.70 -13.82 4.11
C ARG A 127 -4.26 -14.41 5.41
N LEU A 128 -3.38 -15.02 6.21
CA LEU A 128 -3.77 -15.82 7.37
C LEU A 128 -4.60 -15.02 8.39
N THR A 129 -4.20 -13.78 8.68
CA THR A 129 -4.89 -12.90 9.63
C THR A 129 -6.34 -12.64 9.24
N ASP A 130 -6.57 -12.42 7.95
CA ASP A 130 -7.92 -12.14 7.43
C ASP A 130 -8.75 -13.43 7.45
N LEU A 131 -8.14 -14.57 7.12
CA LEU A 131 -8.79 -15.89 7.17
C LEU A 131 -9.18 -16.31 8.60
N GLU A 132 -8.33 -16.03 9.58
CA GLU A 132 -8.63 -16.23 11.00
C GLU A 132 -9.79 -15.35 11.45
N PHE A 133 -9.80 -14.08 11.03
CA PHE A 133 -10.89 -13.17 11.36
C PHE A 133 -12.21 -13.60 10.71
N LEU A 134 -12.18 -14.06 9.46
CA LEU A 134 -13.33 -14.67 8.78
C LEU A 134 -13.84 -15.90 9.54
N ALA A 135 -12.96 -16.83 9.91
CA ALA A 135 -13.32 -18.04 10.62
C ALA A 135 -13.97 -17.74 11.98
N ARG A 136 -13.43 -16.78 12.74
CA ARG A 136 -14.02 -16.30 14.01
C ARG A 136 -15.43 -15.72 13.81
N ARG A 137 -15.65 -14.90 12.78
CA ARG A 137 -16.98 -14.29 12.49
C ARG A 137 -18.01 -15.34 12.04
N ILE A 138 -17.59 -16.32 11.24
CA ILE A 138 -18.44 -17.46 10.87
C ILE A 138 -18.80 -18.28 12.12
N LYS A 139 -17.84 -18.54 13.01
CA LYS A 139 -18.08 -19.26 14.27
C LYS A 139 -19.09 -18.53 15.16
N ALA A 140 -19.00 -17.20 15.23
CA ALA A 140 -19.95 -16.34 15.96
C ALA A 140 -21.38 -16.35 15.39
N GLY A 141 -21.63 -17.04 14.27
CA GLY A 141 -22.96 -17.24 13.70
C GLY A 141 -23.26 -16.38 12.48
N GLU A 142 -22.30 -15.63 11.96
CA GLU A 142 -22.49 -14.88 10.71
C GLU A 142 -22.36 -15.78 9.48
N THR A 143 -23.07 -15.41 8.40
CA THR A 143 -22.90 -16.06 7.09
C THR A 143 -21.57 -15.63 6.47
N PRO A 144 -20.88 -16.49 5.68
CA PRO A 144 -19.60 -16.14 5.06
C PRO A 144 -19.66 -14.85 4.23
N ARG A 145 -20.77 -14.61 3.51
CA ARG A 145 -20.97 -13.40 2.72
C ARG A 145 -21.11 -12.13 3.57
N LYS A 146 -21.83 -12.21 4.69
CA LYS A 146 -21.91 -11.09 5.64
C LYS A 146 -20.53 -10.88 6.28
N ALA A 147 -19.88 -11.98 6.67
CA ALA A 147 -18.59 -11.94 7.33
C ALA A 147 -17.55 -11.20 6.48
N VAL A 148 -17.38 -11.59 5.21
CA VAL A 148 -16.44 -10.94 4.28
C VAL A 148 -16.80 -9.46 4.04
N ARG A 149 -18.09 -9.14 3.88
CA ARG A 149 -18.52 -7.75 3.65
C ARG A 149 -18.06 -6.83 4.78
N GLU A 150 -18.26 -7.22 6.02
CA GLU A 150 -17.86 -6.44 7.19
C GLU A 150 -16.33 -6.32 7.30
N ILE A 151 -15.57 -7.35 6.89
CA ILE A 151 -14.09 -7.27 6.84
C ILE A 151 -13.66 -6.23 5.80
N VAL A 152 -14.32 -6.22 4.65
CA VAL A 152 -14.08 -5.21 3.60
C VAL A 152 -14.47 -3.81 4.11
N GLU A 153 -15.60 -3.66 4.82
CA GLU A 153 -16.07 -2.40 5.39
C GLU A 153 -15.10 -1.84 6.45
N GLN A 154 -14.59 -2.72 7.32
CA GLN A 154 -13.57 -2.37 8.31
C GLN A 154 -12.26 -1.97 7.61
N SER A 155 -11.81 -2.74 6.62
CA SER A 155 -10.61 -2.42 5.85
C SER A 155 -10.73 -1.08 5.12
N ALA A 156 -11.88 -0.79 4.53
CA ALA A 156 -12.17 0.48 3.88
C ALA A 156 -12.09 1.66 4.87
N SER A 157 -12.67 1.50 6.06
CA SER A 157 -12.64 2.50 7.14
C SER A 157 -11.21 2.74 7.64
N GLU A 158 -10.42 1.67 7.80
CA GLU A 158 -9.01 1.74 8.16
C GLU A 158 -8.20 2.47 7.08
N ILE A 159 -8.42 2.15 5.80
CA ILE A 159 -7.75 2.81 4.68
C ILE A 159 -8.03 4.32 4.71
N LEU A 160 -9.29 4.72 4.88
CA LEU A 160 -9.65 6.13 4.95
C LEU A 160 -8.97 6.83 6.11
N LYS A 161 -9.02 6.24 7.30
CA LYS A 161 -8.39 6.83 8.49
C LYS A 161 -6.88 6.92 8.36
N MET A 162 -6.22 5.88 7.83
CA MET A 162 -4.76 5.78 7.81
C MET A 162 -4.10 6.44 6.61
N PHE A 163 -4.78 6.60 5.47
CA PHE A 163 -4.14 7.11 4.24
C PHE A 163 -4.76 8.40 3.70
N VAL A 164 -6.01 8.69 4.06
CA VAL A 164 -6.78 9.80 3.48
C VAL A 164 -7.09 10.90 4.50
N LEU A 165 -7.68 10.53 5.65
CA LEU A 165 -8.19 11.45 6.67
C LEU A 165 -7.27 11.61 7.89
N GLY A 166 -6.27 10.73 8.04
CA GLY A 166 -5.35 10.76 9.17
C GLY A 166 -4.58 12.07 9.27
N GLN A 167 -4.34 12.54 10.49
CA GLN A 167 -3.58 13.78 10.74
C GLN A 167 -2.18 13.70 10.12
N GLU A 168 -1.70 14.85 9.66
CA GLU A 168 -0.32 15.02 9.20
C GLU A 168 0.63 14.97 10.42
N ASP A 169 0.81 13.78 10.99
CA ASP A 169 1.99 13.53 11.81
C ASP A 169 3.19 13.71 10.88
N GLY A 170 4.12 14.61 11.22
CA GLY A 170 5.18 15.17 10.36
C GLY A 170 6.17 14.17 9.73
N GLY A 171 5.89 12.87 9.76
CA GLY A 171 6.59 11.80 9.04
C GLY A 171 5.86 11.25 7.80
N ARG A 172 4.65 11.71 7.45
CA ARG A 172 3.96 11.23 6.23
C ARG A 172 4.64 11.76 4.96
N GLN A 173 5.09 10.86 4.09
CA GLN A 173 5.79 11.19 2.83
C GLN A 173 4.91 11.16 1.58
N TRP A 174 3.60 10.99 1.76
CA TRP A 174 2.61 11.01 0.68
C TRP A 174 1.51 12.01 1.01
N THR A 175 0.87 12.54 -0.02
CA THR A 175 -0.34 13.36 0.14
C THR A 175 -1.60 12.50 0.12
N PRO A 176 -2.69 12.90 0.79
CA PRO A 176 -3.98 12.21 0.69
C PRO A 176 -4.47 12.05 -0.76
N GLN A 177 -4.17 13.03 -1.62
CA GLN A 177 -4.51 13.04 -3.05
C GLN A 177 -3.76 11.96 -3.83
N GLN A 178 -2.47 11.79 -3.55
CA GLN A 178 -1.66 10.69 -4.11
C GLN A 178 -2.25 9.34 -3.72
N ALA A 179 -2.53 9.12 -2.43
CA ALA A 179 -3.16 7.89 -1.96
C ALA A 179 -4.53 7.65 -2.61
N TRP A 180 -5.38 8.68 -2.71
CA TRP A 180 -6.70 8.57 -3.34
C TRP A 180 -6.62 8.21 -4.82
N LEU A 181 -5.67 8.78 -5.57
CA LEU A 181 -5.49 8.47 -6.98
C LEU A 181 -5.16 6.99 -7.18
N LEU A 182 -4.28 6.43 -6.34
CA LEU A 182 -3.98 4.99 -6.36
C LEU A 182 -5.20 4.15 -6.01
N ILE A 183 -5.94 4.51 -4.96
CA ILE A 183 -7.18 3.81 -4.56
C ILE A 183 -8.15 3.78 -5.74
N LYS A 184 -8.37 4.92 -6.40
CA LYS A 184 -9.30 5.05 -7.53
C LYS A 184 -8.88 4.23 -8.74
N GLN A 185 -7.58 4.21 -9.06
CA GLN A 185 -7.08 3.43 -10.19
C GLN A 185 -7.04 1.94 -9.87
N LEU A 186 -6.65 1.54 -8.66
CA LEU A 186 -6.60 0.13 -8.24
C LEU A 186 -7.99 -0.47 -8.08
N ALA A 187 -8.99 0.33 -7.69
CA ALA A 187 -10.39 -0.08 -7.70
C ALA A 187 -10.87 -0.49 -9.10
N LYS A 188 -10.33 0.15 -10.15
CA LYS A 188 -10.74 -0.08 -11.54
C LYS A 188 -9.92 -1.19 -12.20
N ASP A 189 -8.62 -1.15 -11.98
CA ASP A 189 -7.64 -2.08 -12.54
C ASP A 189 -6.87 -2.76 -11.40
N GLN A 190 -6.91 -4.09 -11.33
CA GLN A 190 -6.22 -4.87 -10.28
C GLN A 190 -4.69 -4.70 -10.27
N SER A 191 -4.12 -4.08 -11.30
CA SER A 191 -2.71 -3.72 -11.35
C SER A 191 -2.49 -2.50 -12.24
N ILE A 192 -1.66 -1.57 -11.79
CA ILE A 192 -1.32 -0.36 -12.54
C ILE A 192 0.15 -0.40 -12.94
N ARG A 193 0.51 0.19 -14.08
CA ARG A 193 1.91 0.31 -14.50
C ARG A 193 2.64 1.35 -13.66
N TYR A 194 3.78 0.97 -13.11
CA TYR A 194 4.56 1.84 -12.20
C TYR A 194 4.90 3.20 -12.81
N ASN A 195 5.41 3.22 -14.05
CA ASN A 195 5.80 4.47 -14.72
C ASN A 195 4.59 5.34 -15.10
N GLU A 196 3.42 4.74 -15.30
CA GLU A 196 2.20 5.48 -15.66
C GLU A 196 1.74 6.36 -14.49
N ILE A 197 1.83 5.84 -13.26
CA ILE A 197 1.59 6.62 -12.04
C ILE A 197 2.60 7.76 -11.90
N LEU A 198 3.90 7.49 -12.08
CA LEU A 198 4.93 8.51 -11.93
C LEU A 198 4.81 9.67 -12.93
N LEU A 199 4.19 9.44 -14.08
CA LEU A 199 3.93 10.48 -15.07
C LEU A 199 2.69 11.33 -14.77
N SER A 200 1.85 10.91 -13.81
CA SER A 200 0.66 11.67 -13.41
C SER A 200 1.03 12.94 -12.65
N ASP A 201 0.17 13.97 -12.77
CA ASP A 201 0.45 15.30 -12.21
C ASP A 201 0.71 15.26 -10.69
N SER A 202 -0.04 14.44 -9.94
CA SER A 202 0.12 14.28 -8.49
C SER A 202 1.44 13.63 -8.06
N TYR A 203 2.16 12.96 -8.97
CA TYR A 203 3.40 12.24 -8.67
C TYR A 203 4.66 12.85 -9.31
N LYS A 204 4.52 13.94 -10.08
CA LYS A 204 5.66 14.63 -10.73
C LYS A 204 6.73 15.09 -9.74
N SER A 205 6.33 15.51 -8.55
CA SER A 205 7.24 15.95 -7.49
C SER A 205 7.27 14.93 -6.35
N GLY A 206 8.37 14.19 -6.21
CA GLY A 206 8.56 13.27 -5.08
C GLY A 206 7.77 11.96 -5.17
N GLY A 207 7.23 11.61 -6.33
CA GLY A 207 6.38 10.44 -6.50
C GLY A 207 7.03 9.11 -6.09
N GLU A 208 8.32 8.90 -6.37
CA GLU A 208 9.03 7.67 -5.97
C GLU A 208 9.10 7.51 -4.44
N LYS A 209 9.31 8.61 -3.71
CA LYS A 209 9.32 8.60 -2.23
C LYS A 209 7.94 8.31 -1.67
N ALA A 210 6.90 8.92 -2.25
CA ALA A 210 5.52 8.67 -1.87
C ALA A 210 5.14 7.20 -2.11
N LEU A 211 5.48 6.63 -3.27
CA LEU A 211 5.22 5.22 -3.58
C LEU A 211 5.97 4.27 -2.63
N ALA A 212 7.24 4.53 -2.33
CA ALA A 212 8.00 3.73 -1.37
C ALA A 212 7.40 3.79 0.04
N ALA A 213 6.95 4.96 0.48
CA ALA A 213 6.30 5.12 1.78
C ALA A 213 4.92 4.44 1.84
N LEU A 214 4.15 4.48 0.75
CA LEU A 214 2.85 3.79 0.63
C LEU A 214 3.01 2.26 0.57
N GLU A 215 4.09 1.77 -0.04
CA GLU A 215 4.47 0.36 0.00
C GLU A 215 4.87 -0.07 1.42
N GLN A 216 5.71 0.72 2.10
CA GLN A 216 6.11 0.45 3.48
C GLN A 216 4.92 0.45 4.46
N ALA A 217 3.91 1.28 4.20
CA ALA A 217 2.67 1.32 4.96
C ALA A 217 1.66 0.23 4.54
N GLU A 218 2.05 -0.69 3.64
CA GLU A 218 1.25 -1.81 3.12
C GLU A 218 -0.04 -1.42 2.38
N LEU A 219 -0.22 -0.15 1.95
CA LEU A 219 -1.37 0.20 1.11
C LEU A 219 -1.26 -0.46 -0.27
N ILE A 220 -0.05 -0.45 -0.81
CA ILE A 220 0.29 -1.00 -2.13
C ILE A 220 1.46 -1.97 -2.03
N ALA A 221 1.62 -2.80 -3.05
CA ALA A 221 2.80 -3.64 -3.26
C ALA A 221 3.40 -3.34 -4.64
N ILE A 222 4.71 -3.12 -4.70
CA ILE A 222 5.41 -2.85 -5.96
C ILE A 222 6.03 -4.15 -6.48
N GLN A 223 5.54 -4.59 -7.65
CA GLN A 223 6.10 -5.74 -8.35
C GLN A 223 7.32 -5.33 -9.16
N SER A 224 8.44 -5.99 -8.91
CA SER A 224 9.70 -5.78 -9.62
C SER A 224 10.04 -6.96 -10.51
N TYR A 225 10.48 -6.68 -11.73
CA TYR A 225 10.98 -7.67 -12.68
C TYR A 225 12.40 -7.28 -13.09
N ASN A 226 13.37 -8.20 -12.92
CA ASN A 226 14.80 -7.94 -13.15
C ASN A 226 15.33 -6.69 -12.41
N GLY A 227 14.87 -6.47 -11.17
CA GLY A 227 15.28 -5.32 -10.35
C GLY A 227 14.64 -3.98 -10.76
N ARG A 228 13.72 -3.96 -11.73
CA ARG A 228 12.96 -2.78 -12.13
C ARG A 228 11.50 -2.89 -11.68
N PRO A 229 10.96 -1.89 -10.95
CA PRO A 229 9.52 -1.76 -10.71
C PRO A 229 8.74 -1.70 -12.02
N TYR A 230 7.73 -2.57 -12.19
CA TYR A 230 6.91 -2.58 -13.40
C TYR A 230 5.41 -2.43 -13.13
N ALA A 231 4.92 -2.98 -12.03
CA ALA A 231 3.49 -2.91 -11.68
C ALA A 231 3.28 -2.61 -10.20
N ILE A 232 2.16 -1.96 -9.90
CA ILE A 232 1.66 -1.66 -8.56
C ILE A 232 0.37 -2.45 -8.38
N LYS A 233 0.23 -3.12 -7.24
CA LYS A 233 -0.97 -3.86 -6.81
C LYS A 233 -1.42 -3.40 -5.43
N PRO A 234 -2.65 -3.73 -4.99
CA PRO A 234 -3.04 -3.55 -3.60
C PRO A 234 -2.08 -4.32 -2.67
N GLY A 235 -1.71 -3.72 -1.54
CA GLY A 235 -0.76 -4.33 -0.59
C GLY A 235 -1.34 -5.54 0.16
N ARG A 236 -2.68 -5.63 0.22
CA ARG A 236 -3.42 -6.79 0.73
C ARG A 236 -4.50 -7.19 -0.27
N PRO A 237 -4.79 -8.49 -0.46
CA PRO A 237 -5.86 -8.91 -1.36
C PRO A 237 -7.22 -8.29 -1.01
N VAL A 238 -7.54 -8.18 0.28
CA VAL A 238 -8.78 -7.55 0.78
C VAL A 238 -8.89 -6.06 0.46
N TYR A 239 -7.79 -5.39 0.13
CA TYR A 239 -7.82 -3.98 -0.24
C TYR A 239 -8.44 -3.74 -1.62
N GLN A 240 -8.38 -4.71 -2.53
CA GLN A 240 -9.04 -4.59 -3.83
C GLN A 240 -10.56 -4.32 -3.69
N PRO A 241 -11.36 -5.19 -3.04
CA PRO A 241 -12.78 -4.91 -2.85
C PRO A 241 -13.02 -3.72 -1.91
N ALA A 242 -12.09 -3.41 -1.00
CA ALA A 242 -12.20 -2.20 -0.17
C ALA A 242 -12.06 -0.92 -1.01
N PHE A 243 -11.13 -0.89 -1.97
CA PHE A 243 -10.98 0.25 -2.89
C PHE A 243 -12.21 0.41 -3.78
N GLU A 244 -12.74 -0.69 -4.33
CA GLU A 244 -14.00 -0.68 -5.09
C GLU A 244 -15.11 -0.06 -4.24
N LYS A 245 -15.30 -0.55 -3.02
CA LYS A 245 -16.29 -0.03 -2.07
C LYS A 245 -16.13 1.46 -1.76
N LEU A 246 -14.89 1.92 -1.55
CA LEU A 246 -14.59 3.33 -1.29
C LEU A 246 -14.92 4.21 -2.49
N THR A 247 -14.75 3.69 -3.71
CA THR A 247 -15.07 4.44 -4.94
C THR A 247 -16.54 4.41 -5.32
N GLU A 248 -17.34 3.50 -4.74
CA GLU A 248 -18.80 3.48 -4.89
C GLU A 248 -19.49 4.60 -4.11
N ASP A 249 -18.89 5.07 -3.01
CA ASP A 249 -19.39 6.22 -2.25
C ASP A 249 -19.13 7.50 -3.05
N LYS A 250 -20.20 8.00 -3.67
CA LYS A 250 -20.17 9.19 -4.51
C LYS A 250 -19.84 10.46 -3.74
N VAL A 251 -20.22 10.57 -2.47
CA VAL A 251 -19.96 11.76 -1.65
C VAL A 251 -18.47 11.81 -1.32
N LEU A 252 -17.93 10.69 -0.83
CA LEU A 252 -16.49 10.56 -0.59
C LEU A 252 -15.69 10.78 -1.87
N GLN A 253 -16.09 10.11 -2.97
CA GLN A 253 -15.42 10.23 -4.26
C GLN A 253 -15.41 11.67 -4.75
N SER A 254 -16.55 12.36 -4.72
CA SER A 254 -16.65 13.76 -5.16
C SER A 254 -15.80 14.69 -4.29
N ARG A 255 -15.79 14.49 -2.97
CA ARG A 255 -14.97 15.27 -2.05
C ARG A 255 -13.48 15.10 -2.33
N MET A 256 -13.04 13.86 -2.53
CA MET A 256 -11.63 13.57 -2.78
C MET A 256 -11.18 13.99 -4.17
N ASP A 257 -12.03 13.79 -5.19
CA ASP A 257 -11.77 14.26 -6.55
C ASP A 257 -11.67 15.80 -6.59
N LEU A 258 -12.51 16.52 -5.83
CA LEU A 258 -12.36 17.97 -5.67
C LEU A 258 -11.01 18.37 -5.06
N ALA A 259 -10.51 17.62 -4.08
CA ALA A 259 -9.22 17.88 -3.48
C ALA A 259 -8.06 17.66 -4.47
N VAL A 260 -8.16 16.63 -5.33
CA VAL A 260 -7.20 16.37 -6.41
C VAL A 260 -7.25 17.49 -7.46
N LEU A 261 -8.44 17.91 -7.89
CA LEU A 261 -8.60 18.99 -8.86
C LEU A 261 -8.06 20.33 -8.32
N ALA A 262 -8.28 20.63 -7.03
CA ALA A 262 -7.75 21.83 -6.40
C ALA A 262 -6.21 21.86 -6.37
N GLU A 263 -5.57 20.71 -6.14
CA GLU A 263 -4.11 20.57 -6.23
C GLU A 263 -3.61 20.77 -7.67
N GLY A 264 -4.31 20.19 -8.64
CA GLY A 264 -4.02 20.37 -10.07
C GLY A 264 -4.12 21.83 -10.51
N ILE A 265 -5.18 22.54 -10.11
CA ILE A 265 -5.34 23.98 -10.35
C ILE A 265 -4.15 24.74 -9.76
N LYS A 266 -3.82 24.50 -8.49
CA LYS A 266 -2.69 25.16 -7.81
C LYS A 266 -1.36 24.94 -8.56
N ALA A 267 -1.10 23.73 -9.05
CA ALA A 267 0.13 23.41 -9.77
C ALA A 267 0.20 24.09 -11.15
N GLU A 268 -0.92 24.14 -11.88
CA GLU A 268 -1.00 24.82 -13.18
C GLU A 268 -0.92 26.35 -13.00
N THR A 269 -1.58 26.94 -12.00
CA THR A 269 -1.45 28.37 -11.67
C THR A 269 -0.01 28.75 -11.34
N GLN A 270 0.69 27.95 -10.53
CA GLN A 270 2.12 28.18 -10.26
C GLN A 270 3.00 28.08 -11.50
N SER A 271 2.60 27.28 -12.49
CA SER A 271 3.30 27.20 -13.77
C SER A 271 3.04 28.45 -14.61
N ILE A 272 1.79 28.93 -14.64
CA ILE A 272 1.41 30.21 -15.28
C ILE A 272 2.20 31.36 -14.68
N ASP A 273 2.23 31.50 -13.34
CA ASP A 273 2.98 32.56 -12.66
C ASP A 273 4.46 32.59 -13.08
N LYS A 274 5.09 31.43 -13.22
CA LYS A 274 6.49 31.33 -13.67
C LYS A 274 6.67 31.77 -15.13
N TYR A 275 5.75 31.37 -16.00
CA TYR A 275 5.80 31.79 -17.41
C TYR A 275 5.53 33.28 -17.58
N GLU A 276 4.61 33.85 -16.79
CA GLU A 276 4.32 35.28 -16.76
C GLU A 276 5.49 36.10 -16.20
N GLN A 277 6.15 35.62 -15.14
CA GLN A 277 7.38 36.24 -14.62
C GLN A 277 8.49 36.24 -15.67
N GLU A 278 8.69 35.13 -16.40
CA GLU A 278 9.68 35.09 -17.47
C GLU A 278 9.30 36.06 -18.61
N LEU A 279 8.04 36.11 -19.02
CA LEU A 279 7.55 37.06 -20.02
C LEU A 279 7.74 38.52 -19.57
N HIS A 280 7.52 38.81 -18.29
CA HIS A 280 7.76 40.14 -17.73
C HIS A 280 9.24 40.53 -17.87
N LEU A 281 10.17 39.65 -17.47
CA LEU A 281 11.62 39.88 -17.61
C LEU A 281 12.04 40.08 -19.08
N LEU A 282 11.46 39.31 -20.01
CA LEU A 282 11.70 39.50 -21.44
C LEU A 282 11.11 40.83 -21.96
N GLY A 283 10.01 41.29 -21.35
CA GLY A 283 9.36 42.57 -21.63
C GLY A 283 10.16 43.78 -21.16
N GLU A 284 10.95 43.64 -20.09
CA GLU A 284 11.79 44.72 -19.54
C GLU A 284 13.04 45.03 -20.40
N LEU A 285 13.36 44.19 -21.38
CA LEU A 285 14.53 44.40 -22.24
C LEU A 285 14.33 45.62 -23.17
N PRO A 286 15.31 46.57 -23.24
CA PRO A 286 15.18 47.81 -24.00
C PRO A 286 15.10 47.62 -25.52
N ARG A 287 15.51 46.46 -26.03
CA ARG A 287 15.27 45.97 -27.39
C ARG A 287 14.96 44.49 -27.31
N GLN A 288 13.91 44.05 -28.00
CA GLN A 288 13.57 42.64 -28.16
C GLN A 288 14.20 42.12 -29.47
N PRO A 289 15.27 41.31 -29.42
CA PRO A 289 15.85 40.66 -30.58
C PRO A 289 14.83 39.71 -31.22
N ALA A 290 14.89 39.52 -32.54
CA ALA A 290 13.98 38.62 -33.27
C ALA A 290 14.12 37.15 -32.81
N GLU A 291 15.28 36.80 -32.25
CA GLU A 291 15.57 35.49 -31.66
C GLU A 291 14.67 35.18 -30.46
N LEU A 292 14.26 36.20 -29.69
CA LEU A 292 13.37 36.05 -28.52
C LEU A 292 11.92 35.79 -28.92
N THR A 293 11.49 36.15 -30.14
CA THR A 293 10.11 35.95 -30.61
C THR A 293 9.69 34.48 -30.50
N SER A 294 10.61 33.55 -30.79
CA SER A 294 10.36 32.11 -30.66
C SER A 294 10.07 31.70 -29.20
N ARG A 295 10.82 32.26 -28.24
CA ARG A 295 10.66 31.99 -26.81
C ARG A 295 9.37 32.60 -26.26
N VAL A 296 9.03 33.82 -26.67
CA VAL A 296 7.77 34.48 -26.28
C VAL A 296 6.57 33.67 -26.76
N ASN A 297 6.56 33.24 -28.02
CA ASN A 297 5.49 32.39 -28.55
C ASN A 297 5.40 31.04 -27.81
N TYR A 298 6.54 30.44 -27.45
CA TYR A 298 6.57 29.23 -26.63
C TYR A 298 5.92 29.46 -25.26
N LEU A 299 6.29 30.53 -24.54
CA LEU A 299 5.71 30.84 -23.22
C LEU A 299 4.21 31.14 -23.31
N LEU A 300 3.76 31.92 -24.30
CA LEU A 300 2.34 32.18 -24.52
C LEU A 300 1.55 30.89 -24.79
N SER A 301 2.08 30.00 -25.64
CA SER A 301 1.42 28.71 -25.89
C SER A 301 1.36 27.81 -24.65
N LYS A 302 2.36 27.88 -23.76
CA LYS A 302 2.34 27.17 -22.48
C LYS A 302 1.32 27.76 -21.51
N ILE A 303 1.22 29.08 -21.40
CA ILE A 303 0.21 29.76 -20.57
C ILE A 303 -1.19 29.38 -21.06
N MET A 304 -1.45 29.46 -22.37
CA MET A 304 -2.74 29.07 -22.93
C MET A 304 -3.10 27.60 -22.62
N ALA A 305 -2.13 26.69 -22.74
CA ALA A 305 -2.36 25.28 -22.44
C ALA A 305 -2.64 25.02 -20.94
N SER A 306 -1.91 25.69 -20.04
CA SER A 306 -2.16 25.60 -18.59
C SER A 306 -3.50 26.22 -18.21
N GLN A 307 -3.84 27.38 -18.78
CA GLN A 307 -5.13 28.04 -18.54
C GLN A 307 -6.32 27.18 -18.99
N ALA A 308 -6.22 26.54 -20.17
CA ALA A 308 -7.25 25.62 -20.65
C ALA A 308 -7.48 24.43 -19.71
N LYS A 309 -6.41 23.93 -19.06
CA LYS A 309 -6.55 22.88 -18.03
C LYS A 309 -7.20 23.40 -16.76
N VAL A 310 -6.83 24.60 -16.28
CA VAL A 310 -7.46 25.23 -15.11
C VAL A 310 -8.96 25.38 -15.33
N GLU A 311 -9.38 25.91 -16.48
CA GLU A 311 -10.80 26.03 -16.84
C GLU A 311 -11.51 24.67 -16.87
N ALA A 312 -10.87 23.63 -17.40
CA ALA A 312 -11.41 22.28 -17.39
C ALA A 312 -11.57 21.72 -15.96
N TYR A 313 -10.57 21.92 -15.09
CA TYR A 313 -10.62 21.50 -13.68
C TYR A 313 -11.67 22.28 -12.88
N GLU A 314 -11.83 23.58 -13.13
CA GLU A 314 -12.86 24.40 -12.50
C GLU A 314 -14.27 23.97 -12.92
N LYS A 315 -14.46 23.66 -14.20
CA LYS A 315 -15.74 23.13 -14.70
C LYS A 315 -16.08 21.80 -14.04
N GLN A 316 -15.15 20.84 -14.00
CA GLN A 316 -15.34 19.57 -13.31
C GLN A 316 -15.59 19.76 -11.81
N SER A 317 -14.89 20.71 -11.19
CA SER A 317 -15.12 21.05 -9.78
C SER A 317 -16.52 21.60 -9.54
N GLY A 318 -17.06 22.39 -10.47
CA GLY A 318 -18.44 22.86 -10.42
C GLY A 318 -19.47 21.74 -10.49
N GLU A 319 -19.22 20.69 -11.28
CA GLU A 319 -20.07 19.51 -11.39
C GLU A 319 -20.03 18.67 -10.11
N LEU A 320 -18.83 18.40 -9.57
CA LEU A 320 -18.67 17.62 -8.34
C LEU A 320 -19.26 18.32 -7.11
N LYS A 321 -19.16 19.66 -7.03
CA LYS A 321 -19.80 20.44 -5.96
C LYS A 321 -21.32 20.29 -5.98
N LYS A 322 -21.95 20.15 -7.15
CA LYS A 322 -23.40 19.91 -7.24
C LYS A 322 -23.78 18.56 -6.67
N ILE A 323 -22.99 17.52 -6.94
CA ILE A 323 -23.21 16.17 -6.40
C ILE A 323 -23.17 16.20 -4.86
N LEU A 324 -22.17 16.89 -4.29
CA LEU A 324 -22.05 17.06 -2.83
C LEU A 324 -23.20 17.85 -2.19
N THR A 325 -23.90 18.70 -2.95
CA THR A 325 -25.09 19.40 -2.45
C THR A 325 -26.37 18.57 -2.58
N SER A 326 -26.38 17.52 -3.41
CA SER A 326 -27.57 16.71 -3.70
C SER A 326 -27.59 15.35 -3.01
N GLU A 327 -26.44 14.77 -2.70
CA GLU A 327 -26.30 13.43 -2.12
C GLU A 327 -25.76 13.51 -0.67
N TYR A 328 -26.08 12.51 0.17
CA TYR A 328 -25.70 12.41 1.58
C TYR A 328 -25.01 11.06 1.85
#